data_AF-A0A9J7BJT8-F1
#
_entry.id   AF-A0A9J7BJT8-F1
#
_cell.length_a   1.000
_cell.length_b   1.000
_cell.length_c   1.000
_cell.angle_alpha   90.00
_cell.angle_beta   90.00
_cell.angle_gamma   90.00
#
_symmetry.space_group_name_H-M   'P 1'
#
loop_
_entity.id
_entity.type
_entity.pdbx_description
1 polymer ?
#
loop_
_entity_poly.entity_id
_entity_poly.type
_entity_poly.pdbx_seq_one_letter_code
_entity_poly.pdbx_strand_id
1 'polypeptide(L)'
;MKTRTATFPLRLPVSLKAALETISERDGTSMNQFLVIAAAEKISAMQTEEFFANRKKNADRKAFLRILNRKGGEPPRREDSID
;
A
#
# COMPACT_ATOMS: atom_id res chain seq x y z
N MET A 1 -15.03 15.79 -8.69
CA MET A 1 -15.24 14.62 -9.58
C MET A 1 -16.47 13.87 -9.06
N LYS A 2 -17.56 13.75 -9.82
CA LYS A 2 -18.70 12.92 -9.37
C LYS A 2 -18.32 11.46 -9.54
N THR A 3 -18.13 10.73 -8.44
CA THR A 3 -17.92 9.28 -8.49
C THR A 3 -19.23 8.64 -8.96
N ARG A 4 -19.26 8.09 -10.17
CA ARG A 4 -20.39 7.30 -10.65
C ARG A 4 -20.21 5.87 -10.15
N THR A 5 -21.12 5.42 -9.30
CA THR A 5 -21.15 4.03 -8.82
C THR A 5 -21.87 3.16 -9.84
N ALA A 6 -21.27 2.04 -10.21
CA ALA A 6 -21.89 1.01 -11.04
C ALA A 6 -21.92 -0.31 -10.27
N THR A 7 -23.00 -1.07 -10.41
CA THR A 7 -23.13 -2.40 -9.80
C THR A 7 -22.39 -3.42 -10.65
N PHE A 8 -21.48 -4.18 -10.05
CA PHE A 8 -20.72 -5.23 -10.73
C PHE A 8 -21.01 -6.59 -10.09
N PRO A 9 -21.86 -7.45 -10.71
CA PRO A 9 -22.18 -8.76 -10.15
C PRO A 9 -20.98 -9.71 -10.31
N LEU A 10 -20.57 -10.35 -9.21
CA LEU A 10 -19.47 -11.29 -9.15
C LEU A 10 -19.98 -12.68 -8.75
N ARG A 11 -19.41 -13.73 -9.36
CA ARG A 11 -19.60 -15.11 -8.90
C ARG A 11 -18.40 -15.51 -8.07
N LEU A 12 -18.65 -15.98 -6.85
CA LEU A 12 -17.63 -16.41 -5.90
C LEU A 12 -17.81 -17.91 -5.61
N PRO A 13 -16.71 -18.66 -5.42
CA PRO A 13 -16.79 -19.98 -4.81
C PRO A 13 -17.48 -19.91 -3.45
N VAL A 14 -18.26 -20.94 -3.09
CA VAL A 14 -19.05 -20.97 -1.85
C VAL A 14 -18.17 -20.78 -0.61
N SER A 15 -17.00 -21.42 -0.59
CA SER A 15 -16.04 -21.29 0.51
C SER A 15 -15.53 -19.86 0.69
N LEU A 16 -15.28 -19.13 -0.42
CA LEU A 16 -14.83 -17.76 -0.37
C LEU A 16 -15.93 -16.81 0.10
N LYS A 17 -17.17 -17.03 -0.36
CA LYS A 17 -18.34 -16.28 0.14
C LYS A 17 -18.47 -16.45 1.66
N ALA A 18 -18.42 -17.69 2.15
CA ALA A 18 -18.54 -17.97 3.58
C ALA A 18 -17.44 -17.28 4.40
N ALA A 19 -16.19 -17.33 3.93
CA ALA A 19 -15.08 -16.63 4.59
C ALA A 19 -15.28 -15.11 4.63
N LEU A 20 -15.74 -14.51 3.52
CA LEU A 20 -16.02 -13.08 3.45
C LEU A 20 -17.16 -12.67 4.39
N GLU A 21 -18.22 -13.48 4.50
CA GLU A 21 -19.32 -13.24 5.44
C GLU A 21 -18.80 -13.21 6.89
N THR A 22 -18.04 -14.22 7.31
CA THR A 22 -17.46 -14.29 8.67
C THR A 22 -16.56 -13.09 8.98
N ILE A 23 -15.70 -12.68 8.04
CA ILE A 23 -14.79 -11.55 8.23
C ILE A 23 -15.57 -10.23 8.29
N SER A 24 -16.53 -10.04 7.38
CA SER A 24 -17.32 -8.81 7.30
C SER A 24 -18.19 -8.61 8.54
N GLU A 25 -18.77 -9.70 9.07
CA GLU A 25 -19.53 -9.70 10.33
C GLU A 25 -18.66 -9.31 11.52
N ARG A 26 -17.45 -9.89 11.63
CA ARG A 26 -16.50 -9.57 12.70
C ARG A 26 -16.08 -8.10 12.69
N ASP A 27 -15.86 -7.56 11.50
CA ASP A 27 -15.36 -6.20 11.31
C ASP A 27 -16.52 -5.17 11.24
N GLY A 28 -17.79 -5.61 11.34
CA GLY A 28 -18.98 -4.75 11.32
C GLY A 28 -19.22 -4.04 9.99
N THR A 29 -18.74 -4.61 8.87
CA THR A 29 -18.86 -4.02 7.53
C THR A 29 -19.73 -4.88 6.62
N SER A 30 -20.24 -4.31 5.53
CA SER A 30 -20.87 -5.14 4.49
C SER A 30 -19.81 -5.84 3.62
N MET A 31 -20.12 -7.04 3.12
CA MET A 31 -19.24 -7.76 2.19
C MET A 31 -18.86 -6.94 0.96
N ASN A 32 -19.78 -6.12 0.43
CA ASN A 32 -19.49 -5.25 -0.71
C ASN A 32 -18.48 -4.15 -0.34
N GLN A 33 -18.61 -3.53 0.83
CA GLN A 33 -17.64 -2.54 1.30
C GLN A 33 -16.28 -3.18 1.54
N PHE A 34 -16.26 -4.36 2.17
CA PHE A 34 -15.03 -5.12 2.37
C PHE A 34 -14.32 -5.40 1.04
N LEU A 35 -15.05 -5.90 0.03
CA LEU A 35 -14.48 -6.19 -1.30
C LEU A 35 -13.97 -4.93 -2.00
N VAL A 36 -14.68 -3.80 -1.88
CA VAL A 36 -14.25 -2.52 -2.48
C VAL A 36 -12.95 -2.03 -1.83
N ILE A 37 -12.85 -2.11 -0.50
CA ILE A 37 -11.64 -1.71 0.22
C ILE A 37 -10.48 -2.64 -0.14
N ALA A 38 -10.69 -3.96 -0.10
CA ALA A 38 -9.67 -4.94 -0.47
C ALA A 38 -9.18 -4.75 -1.92
N ALA A 39 -10.09 -4.43 -2.85
CA ALA A 39 -9.71 -4.11 -4.23
C ALA A 39 -8.88 -2.81 -4.30
N ALA A 40 -9.28 -1.76 -3.58
CA ALA A 40 -8.53 -0.51 -3.52
C ALA A 40 -7.12 -0.71 -2.94
N GLU A 41 -7.00 -1.49 -1.86
CA GLU A 41 -5.72 -1.86 -1.24
C GLU A 41 -4.84 -2.64 -2.21
N LYS A 42 -5.40 -3.65 -2.90
CA LYS A 42 -4.65 -4.45 -3.86
C LYS A 42 -4.15 -3.61 -5.04
N ILE A 43 -4.99 -2.71 -5.56
CA ILE A 43 -4.61 -1.77 -6.62
C ILE A 43 -3.49 -0.85 -6.13
N SER A 44 -3.62 -0.28 -4.94
CA SER A 44 -2.61 0.60 -4.34
C SER A 44 -1.26 -0.11 -4.17
N ALA A 45 -1.27 -1.36 -3.69
CA ALA A 45 -0.06 -2.18 -3.56
C ALA A 45 0.62 -2.43 -4.92
N MET A 46 -0.16 -2.79 -5.95
CA MET A 46 0.36 -3.03 -7.30
C MET A 46 0.94 -1.76 -7.92
N GLN A 47 0.26 -0.62 -7.78
CA GLN A 47 0.75 0.67 -8.28
C GLN A 47 2.02 1.12 -7.53
N THR A 48 2.10 0.87 -6.23
CA THR A 48 3.28 1.18 -5.41
C THR A 48 4.48 0.35 -5.86
N GLU A 49 4.29 -0.94 -6.10
CA GLU A 49 5.32 -1.82 -6.65
C GLU A 49 5.85 -1.29 -7.99
N GLU A 50 4.95 -0.99 -8.93
CA GLU A 50 5.30 -0.45 -10.24
C GLU A 50 6.07 0.88 -10.13
N PHE A 51 5.60 1.78 -9.25
CA PHE A 51 6.26 3.05 -9.00
C PHE A 51 7.72 2.85 -8.58
N PHE A 52 7.99 2.00 -7.59
CA PHE A 52 9.36 1.74 -7.14
C PHE A 52 10.19 1.00 -8.19
N ALA A 53 9.58 0.07 -8.93
CA ALA A 53 10.24 -0.63 -10.03
C ALA A 53 10.71 0.33 -11.15
N ASN A 54 9.96 1.39 -11.40
CA ASN A 54 10.35 2.44 -12.34
C ASN A 54 11.34 3.44 -11.73
N ARG A 55 11.10 3.89 -10.49
CA ARG A 55 11.96 4.84 -9.77
C ARG A 55 13.39 4.31 -9.62
N LYS A 56 13.57 3.02 -9.31
CA LYS A 56 14.91 2.42 -9.11
C LYS A 56 15.78 2.46 -10.37
N LYS A 57 15.18 2.50 -11.58
CA LYS A 57 15.93 2.59 -12.85
C LYS A 57 16.75 3.87 -12.94
N ASN A 58 16.30 4.93 -12.26
CA ASN A 58 16.96 6.24 -12.22
C ASN A 58 17.80 6.45 -10.95
N ALA A 59 18.02 5.39 -10.14
CA ALA A 59 18.75 5.52 -8.90
C ALA A 59 20.27 5.48 -9.13
N ASP A 60 20.99 6.50 -8.66
CA ASP A 60 22.45 6.49 -8.61
C ASP A 60 22.93 6.11 -7.21
N ARG A 61 23.33 4.85 -7.05
CA ARG A 61 23.85 4.31 -5.78
C ARG A 61 25.16 5.01 -5.35
N LYS A 62 26.00 5.44 -6.29
CA LYS A 62 27.24 6.17 -5.97
C LYS A 62 26.92 7.56 -5.45
N ALA A 63 25.98 8.28 -6.08
CA ALA A 63 25.52 9.58 -5.57
C ALA A 63 24.91 9.45 -4.17
N PHE A 64 24.07 8.44 -3.95
CA PHE A 64 23.49 8.16 -2.63
C PHE A 64 24.57 7.98 -1.55
N LEU A 65 25.58 7.14 -1.79
CA LEU A 65 26.69 6.92 -0.84
C LEU A 65 27.57 8.15 -0.63
N ARG A 66 27.76 9.00 -1.66
CA ARG A 66 28.48 10.28 -1.49
C ARG A 66 27.76 11.22 -0.53
N ILE A 67 26.42 11.28 -0.59
CA ILE A 67 25.63 12.10 0.33
C ILE A 67 25.67 11.52 1.74
N LEU A 68 25.48 10.20 1.88
CA LEU A 68 25.43 9.53 3.18
C LEU A 68 26.78 9.64 3.94
N ASN A 69 27.90 9.58 3.23
CA ASN A 69 29.25 9.64 3.80
C ASN A 69 29.88 11.05 3.71
N ARG A 70 29.10 12.09 3.41
CA ARG A 70 29.65 13.44 3.27
C ARG A 70 30.24 13.91 4.60
N LYS A 71 31.35 14.65 4.53
CA LYS A 71 31.89 15.33 5.71
C LYS A 71 31.04 16.57 6.01
N GLY A 72 30.64 16.74 7.26
CA GLY A 72 29.77 17.83 7.71
C GLY A 72 28.26 17.51 7.60
N GLY A 73 27.43 18.45 8.04
CA GLY A 73 26.00 18.26 8.22
C GLY A 73 25.58 18.63 9.65
N GLU A 74 24.29 18.58 9.93
CA GLU A 74 23.78 18.75 11.29
C GLU A 74 24.01 17.46 12.09
N PRO A 75 24.39 17.56 13.38
CA PRO A 75 24.41 16.40 14.25
C PRO A 75 23.01 15.76 14.32
N PRO A 76 22.92 14.43 14.58
CA PRO A 76 21.64 13.78 14.83
C PRO A 76 20.85 14.54 15.89
N ARG A 77 19.53 14.64 15.73
CA ARG A 77 18.69 15.17 16.80
C ARG A 77 18.73 14.23 17.99
N ARG A 78 18.28 14.71 19.14
CA ARG A 78 18.23 13.90 20.38
C ARG A 78 17.42 12.62 20.18
N GLU A 79 16.37 12.65 19.37
CA GLU A 79 15.55 11.49 19.00
C GLU A 79 16.17 10.56 17.92
N ASP A 80 17.26 10.98 17.26
CA ASP A 80 17.97 10.19 16.25
C ASP A 80 19.17 9.41 16.82
N SER A 81 19.57 9.69 18.07
CA SER A 81 20.66 8.97 18.74
C SER A 81 20.18 7.62 19.25
N ILE A 82 20.91 6.57 18.91
CA ILE A 82 20.79 5.24 19.52
C ILE A 82 21.82 5.22 20.66
N ASP A 83 21.36 5.04 21.90
CA ASP A 83 22.21 4.89 23.10
C ASP A 83 23.19 3.71 22.96
#